data_AF-A0AAE8FQU0-F1
#
_entry.id   AF-A0AAE8FQU0-F1
#
_cell.length_a   1.000
_cell.length_b   1.000
_cell.length_c   1.000
_cell.angle_alpha   90.00
_cell.angle_beta   90.00
_cell.angle_gamma   90.00
#
_symmetry.space_group_name_H-M   'P 1'
#
loop_
_entity.id
_entity.type
_entity.pdbx_description
1 polymer ?
#
loop_
_entity_poly.entity_id
_entity_poly.type
_entity_poly.pdbx_seq_one_letter_code
_entity_poly.pdbx_strand_id
1 'polypeptide(L)'
;MSFSQYDGEAILRIPFWFILLSGIFIGVIFSREKNKLDFIGSLIIILIIYTCIQMFFIDDIVKYFNFIFLYFGIYFLYYIIKNIKLDIDDILKFVNFIAIYNSILSIAQYFTGIKLLPGVWFDSIYFLEGANSVKRVVGVVGSNNAAGNFGAILFVVILYNAVKRRRVIDFLALGLTSIFSIITLTRIGYLAIGVSIIIFYFFTNWSNKKIFIFKYILLLFGIMLGGIILFKFGYLIYETLFIKRGHTSDYRFTQFTFVLNYLLPNNYLLGVGAGQMNNYIYNNYYYYELDLHSQYLNVLIEQGIFMFINFIVLNVSIFIKMIKRFKNYNLERIFIISLFISNLICSNYNPNQYYLSNNVLYYLIVFVIAFGGYPKFINRER
;
A
#
# COMPACT_ATOMS: atom_id res chain seq x y z
N MET A 1 -0.44 12.11 22.69
CA MET A 1 -1.82 11.57 22.71
C MET A 1 -1.78 10.21 22.02
N SER A 2 -2.30 9.17 22.69
CA SER A 2 -2.47 7.77 22.28
C SER A 2 -1.34 7.08 21.47
N PHE A 3 -0.40 6.47 22.19
CA PHE A 3 0.45 5.34 21.80
C PHE A 3 -0.33 4.15 21.15
N SER A 4 -1.67 4.15 21.22
CA SER A 4 -2.56 3.07 20.75
C SER A 4 -2.65 2.85 19.23
N GLN A 5 -2.13 3.75 18.39
CA GLN A 5 -2.13 3.52 16.94
C GLN A 5 -1.12 2.45 16.50
N TYR A 6 -0.09 2.18 17.31
CA TYR A 6 0.95 1.19 17.01
C TYR A 6 0.74 -0.17 17.71
N ASP A 7 -0.05 -0.21 18.79
CA ASP A 7 -0.26 -1.42 19.60
C ASP A 7 -1.20 -2.45 18.94
N GLY A 8 -2.15 -2.00 18.13
CA GLY A 8 -3.06 -2.91 17.41
C GLY A 8 -2.37 -3.79 16.36
N GLU A 9 -1.19 -3.37 15.88
CA GLU A 9 -0.34 -4.18 15.02
C GLU A 9 0.61 -5.08 15.82
N ALA A 10 0.84 -4.83 17.11
CA ALA A 10 1.84 -5.56 17.91
C ALA A 10 1.48 -7.04 18.14
N ILE A 11 0.20 -7.37 18.24
CA ILE A 11 -0.26 -8.73 18.61
C ILE A 11 -0.53 -9.61 17.37
N LEU A 12 -0.90 -9.01 16.23
CA LEU A 12 -0.96 -9.71 14.92
C LEU A 12 0.43 -9.96 14.31
N ARG A 13 1.43 -9.16 14.73
CA ARG A 13 2.83 -9.32 14.32
C ARG A 13 3.35 -10.71 14.69
N ILE A 14 3.22 -11.18 15.93
CA ILE A 14 3.83 -12.45 16.35
C ILE A 14 3.31 -13.68 15.57
N PRO A 15 1.99 -13.90 15.38
CA PRO A 15 1.48 -15.01 14.57
C PRO A 15 1.78 -14.87 13.07
N PHE A 16 1.71 -13.65 12.52
CA PHE A 16 2.11 -13.41 11.12
C PHE A 16 3.61 -13.66 10.91
N TRP A 17 4.46 -13.23 11.84
CA TRP A 17 5.90 -13.50 11.84
C TRP A 17 6.19 -14.98 12.00
N PHE A 18 5.46 -15.71 12.85
CA PHE A 18 5.62 -17.16 12.99
C PHE A 18 5.23 -17.89 11.70
N ILE A 19 4.13 -17.50 11.04
CA ILE A 19 3.70 -18.07 9.75
C ILE A 19 4.69 -17.71 8.63
N LEU A 20 5.17 -16.47 8.60
CA LEU A 20 6.19 -16.01 7.65
C LEU A 20 7.50 -16.78 7.86
N LEU A 21 8.03 -16.84 9.10
CA LEU A 21 9.25 -17.58 9.48
C LEU A 21 9.12 -19.10 9.25
N SER A 22 7.93 -19.66 9.41
CA SER A 22 7.65 -21.06 9.07
C SER A 22 7.65 -21.27 7.55
N GLY A 23 7.02 -20.36 6.79
CA GLY A 23 7.08 -20.36 5.32
C GLY A 23 8.50 -20.14 4.78
N ILE A 24 9.31 -19.36 5.50
CA ILE A 24 10.74 -19.10 5.27
C ILE A 24 11.57 -20.37 5.44
N PHE A 25 11.40 -21.09 6.55
CA PHE A 25 12.14 -22.32 6.83
C PHE A 25 11.82 -23.40 5.78
N ILE A 26 10.54 -23.53 5.42
CA ILE A 26 10.08 -24.45 4.37
C ILE A 26 10.64 -24.02 3.00
N GLY A 27 10.54 -22.75 2.61
CA GLY A 27 11.02 -22.26 1.31
C GLY A 27 12.53 -22.38 1.10
N VAL A 28 13.33 -22.18 2.15
CA VAL A 28 14.81 -22.32 2.11
C VAL A 28 15.24 -23.79 2.06
N ILE A 29 14.56 -24.68 2.81
CA ILE A 29 14.85 -26.12 2.78
C ILE A 29 14.52 -26.74 1.42
N PHE A 30 13.45 -26.27 0.76
CA PHE A 30 13.01 -26.82 -0.52
C PHE A 30 13.74 -26.26 -1.76
N SER A 31 14.57 -25.22 -1.63
CA SER A 31 15.35 -24.69 -2.76
C SER A 31 16.76 -25.26 -2.81
N ARG A 32 16.86 -26.53 -3.21
CA ARG A 32 18.12 -27.15 -3.62
C ARG A 32 18.44 -26.86 -5.09
N GLU A 33 18.72 -25.61 -5.46
CA GLU A 33 19.46 -25.31 -6.71
C GLU A 33 20.28 -24.03 -6.57
N LYS A 34 21.42 -23.96 -7.30
CA LYS A 34 22.38 -22.84 -7.34
C LYS A 34 21.74 -21.57 -7.92
N ASN A 35 20.86 -20.93 -7.16
CA ASN A 35 20.29 -19.64 -7.52
C ASN A 35 21.32 -18.54 -7.32
N LYS A 36 21.91 -18.06 -8.41
CA LYS A 36 22.68 -16.82 -8.38
C LYS A 36 21.75 -15.66 -8.04
N LEU A 37 22.20 -14.81 -7.13
CA LEU A 37 21.52 -13.57 -6.77
C LEU A 37 21.45 -12.67 -8.02
N ASP A 38 20.23 -12.32 -8.47
CA ASP A 38 20.08 -11.38 -9.58
C ASP A 38 20.02 -9.94 -9.07
N PHE A 39 20.09 -8.98 -9.99
CA PHE A 39 20.10 -7.56 -9.66
C PHE A 39 19.00 -7.12 -8.68
N ILE A 40 17.76 -7.58 -8.85
CA ILE A 40 16.64 -7.21 -7.96
C ILE A 40 16.83 -7.86 -6.58
N GLY A 41 17.24 -9.13 -6.53
CA GLY A 41 17.59 -9.80 -5.27
C GLY A 41 18.74 -9.12 -4.52
N SER A 42 19.76 -8.63 -5.25
CA SER A 42 20.88 -7.88 -4.69
C SER A 42 20.45 -6.58 -4.04
N LEU A 43 19.56 -5.82 -4.69
CA LEU A 43 19.05 -4.56 -4.13
C LEU A 43 18.33 -4.78 -2.79
N ILE A 44 17.49 -5.82 -2.70
CA ILE A 44 16.77 -6.15 -1.46
C ILE A 44 17.75 -6.57 -0.35
N ILE A 45 18.77 -7.37 -0.67
CA ILE A 45 19.79 -7.75 0.32
C ILE A 45 20.58 -6.54 0.82
N ILE A 46 20.89 -5.58 -0.06
CA ILE A 46 21.55 -4.33 0.36
C ILE A 46 20.66 -3.57 1.35
N LEU A 47 19.33 -3.51 1.15
CA LEU A 47 18.39 -2.95 2.14
C LEU A 47 18.52 -3.65 3.50
N ILE A 48 18.50 -4.98 3.52
CA ILE A 48 18.61 -5.77 4.75
C ILE A 48 19.94 -5.53 5.46
N ILE A 49 21.07 -5.67 4.74
CA ILE A 49 22.41 -5.50 5.32
C ILE A 49 22.55 -4.10 5.92
N TYR A 50 22.10 -3.08 5.20
CA TYR A 50 22.18 -1.71 5.67
C TYR A 50 21.34 -1.47 6.92
N THR A 51 20.09 -1.94 6.94
CA THR A 51 19.26 -1.84 8.15
C THR A 51 19.88 -2.60 9.33
N CYS A 52 20.53 -3.75 9.10
CA CYS A 52 21.29 -4.44 10.14
C CYS A 52 22.48 -3.61 10.66
N ILE A 53 23.20 -2.89 9.80
CA ILE A 53 24.30 -2.00 10.22
C ILE A 53 23.77 -0.85 11.10
N GLN A 54 22.55 -0.37 10.88
CA GLN A 54 21.94 0.66 11.71
C GLN A 54 21.59 0.18 13.14
N MET A 55 21.83 -1.10 13.48
CA MET A 55 21.56 -1.64 14.82
C MET A 55 22.25 -0.87 15.95
N PHE A 56 23.40 -0.27 15.66
CA PHE A 56 24.20 0.46 16.64
C PHE A 56 23.63 1.84 17.02
N PHE A 57 22.54 2.28 16.39
CA PHE A 57 21.97 3.63 16.53
C PHE A 57 20.46 3.60 16.82
N ILE A 58 19.98 2.57 17.54
CA ILE A 58 18.55 2.36 17.80
C ILE A 58 18.13 2.88 19.17
N ASP A 59 17.11 3.73 19.18
CA ASP A 59 16.35 4.12 20.38
C ASP A 59 14.99 3.38 20.46
N ASP A 60 14.28 3.20 19.33
CA ASP A 60 13.02 2.45 19.19
C ASP A 60 13.27 1.08 18.58
N ILE A 61 13.41 0.08 19.44
CA ILE A 61 13.70 -1.30 19.04
C ILE A 61 12.53 -1.96 18.29
N VAL A 62 11.29 -1.58 18.60
CA VAL A 62 10.09 -2.18 18.01
C VAL A 62 9.94 -1.74 16.55
N LYS A 63 10.05 -0.43 16.28
CA LYS A 63 10.00 0.10 14.92
C LYS A 63 11.17 -0.41 14.08
N TYR A 64 12.35 -0.49 14.65
CA TYR A 64 13.52 -1.06 13.99
C TYR A 64 13.27 -2.50 13.51
N PHE A 65 12.82 -3.38 14.42
CA PHE A 65 12.55 -4.77 14.05
C PHE A 65 11.44 -4.90 13.01
N ASN A 66 10.41 -4.04 13.04
CA ASN A 66 9.38 -4.04 11.99
C ASN A 66 9.95 -3.74 10.60
N PHE A 67 10.87 -2.78 10.49
CA PHE A 67 11.55 -2.46 9.24
C PHE A 67 12.38 -3.63 8.72
N ILE A 68 13.19 -4.22 9.61
CA ILE A 68 13.99 -5.40 9.27
C ILE A 68 13.10 -6.53 8.76
N PHE A 69 12.07 -6.86 9.52
CA PHE A 69 11.19 -7.97 9.15
C PHE A 69 10.37 -7.68 7.90
N LEU A 70 10.02 -6.42 7.63
CA LEU A 70 9.42 -6.01 6.36
C LEU A 70 10.36 -6.32 5.19
N TYR A 71 11.63 -5.92 5.25
CA TYR A 71 12.59 -6.19 4.17
C TYR A 71 12.89 -7.67 4.00
N PHE A 72 13.00 -8.43 5.09
CA PHE A 72 13.05 -9.89 5.02
C PHE A 72 11.80 -10.45 4.34
N GLY A 73 10.59 -10.05 4.76
CA GLY A 73 9.34 -10.49 4.14
C GLY A 73 9.28 -10.21 2.64
N ILE A 74 9.73 -9.03 2.20
CA ILE A 74 9.85 -8.67 0.78
C ILE A 74 10.86 -9.59 0.07
N TYR A 75 12.02 -9.84 0.66
CA TYR A 75 13.02 -10.75 0.09
C TYR A 75 12.47 -12.17 -0.08
N PHE A 76 11.78 -12.69 0.92
CA PHE A 76 11.20 -14.03 0.88
C PHE A 76 10.07 -14.14 -0.14
N LEU A 77 9.19 -13.15 -0.22
CA LEU A 77 8.18 -13.08 -1.29
C LEU A 77 8.84 -13.14 -2.67
N TYR A 78 9.86 -12.30 -2.90
CA TYR A 78 10.63 -12.29 -4.13
C TYR A 78 11.21 -13.68 -4.45
N TYR A 79 11.83 -14.32 -3.45
CA TYR A 79 12.46 -15.62 -3.59
C TYR A 79 11.45 -16.73 -3.91
N ILE A 80 10.35 -16.80 -3.16
CA ILE A 80 9.26 -17.78 -3.37
C ILE A 80 8.69 -17.64 -4.78
N ILE A 81 8.34 -16.42 -5.18
CA ILE A 81 7.70 -16.18 -6.48
C ILE A 81 8.64 -16.50 -7.64
N LYS A 82 9.93 -16.14 -7.51
CA LYS A 82 10.93 -16.42 -8.54
C LYS A 82 11.16 -17.93 -8.74
N ASN A 83 11.10 -18.71 -7.67
CA ASN A 83 11.35 -20.15 -7.70
C ASN A 83 10.12 -20.98 -8.05
N ILE A 84 8.98 -20.68 -7.44
CA ILE A 84 7.72 -21.43 -7.65
C ILE A 84 7.04 -21.02 -8.96
N LYS A 85 7.29 -19.79 -9.43
CA LYS A 85 6.65 -19.20 -10.64
C LYS A 85 5.12 -19.26 -10.57
N LEU A 86 4.56 -18.77 -9.48
CA LEU A 86 3.11 -18.68 -9.26
C LEU A 86 2.40 -18.06 -10.48
N ASP A 87 1.26 -18.63 -10.86
CA ASP A 87 0.45 -18.14 -11.98
C ASP A 87 -0.15 -16.77 -11.63
N ILE A 88 0.11 -15.78 -12.48
CA ILE A 88 -0.40 -14.41 -12.31
C ILE A 88 -1.93 -14.41 -12.18
N ASP A 89 -2.63 -15.22 -12.97
CA ASP A 89 -4.09 -15.23 -12.91
C ASP A 89 -4.61 -15.74 -11.58
N ASP A 90 -3.99 -16.79 -11.04
CA ASP A 90 -4.45 -17.41 -9.80
C ASP A 90 -4.21 -16.46 -8.62
N ILE A 91 -3.11 -15.72 -8.61
CA ILE A 91 -2.87 -14.66 -7.61
C ILE A 91 -3.86 -13.51 -7.76
N LEU A 92 -4.14 -13.04 -8.98
CA LEU A 92 -5.13 -11.98 -9.17
C LEU A 92 -6.54 -12.43 -8.78
N LYS A 93 -6.89 -13.72 -8.94
CA LYS A 93 -8.15 -14.28 -8.39
C LYS A 93 -8.12 -14.31 -6.86
N PHE A 94 -7.01 -14.70 -6.26
CA PHE A 94 -6.85 -14.70 -4.81
C PHE A 94 -7.00 -13.29 -4.20
N VAL A 95 -6.53 -12.26 -4.91
CA VAL A 95 -6.75 -10.85 -4.50
C VAL A 95 -8.25 -10.50 -4.46
N ASN A 96 -9.10 -11.04 -5.33
CA ASN A 96 -10.55 -10.85 -5.20
C ASN A 96 -11.09 -11.44 -3.90
N PHE A 97 -10.60 -12.62 -3.51
CA PHE A 97 -11.03 -13.26 -2.27
C PHE A 97 -10.62 -12.41 -1.05
N ILE A 98 -9.37 -11.92 -1.02
CA ILE A 98 -8.91 -10.97 0.01
C ILE A 98 -9.80 -9.74 0.05
N ALA A 99 -10.12 -9.17 -1.12
CA ALA A 99 -10.94 -7.97 -1.22
C ALA A 99 -12.36 -8.17 -0.68
N ILE A 100 -13.00 -9.29 -1.02
CA ILE A 100 -14.33 -9.65 -0.52
C ILE A 100 -14.28 -9.86 0.99
N TYR A 101 -13.35 -10.68 1.50
CA TYR A 101 -13.19 -10.96 2.92
C TYR A 101 -12.96 -9.66 3.73
N ASN A 102 -11.99 -8.86 3.30
CA ASN A 102 -11.67 -7.59 3.95
C ASN A 102 -12.86 -6.63 3.96
N SER A 103 -13.64 -6.58 2.88
CA SER A 103 -14.80 -5.70 2.79
C SER A 103 -15.94 -6.16 3.69
N ILE A 104 -16.22 -7.46 3.75
CA ILE A 104 -17.23 -8.03 4.68
C ILE A 104 -16.82 -7.75 6.13
N LEU A 105 -15.56 -8.02 6.48
CA LEU A 105 -15.01 -7.70 7.81
C LEU A 105 -15.16 -6.21 8.13
N SER A 106 -14.82 -5.34 7.18
CA SER A 106 -14.91 -3.89 7.36
C SER A 106 -16.34 -3.40 7.56
N ILE A 107 -17.30 -3.98 6.84
CA ILE A 107 -18.72 -3.69 7.03
C ILE A 107 -19.15 -4.14 8.45
N ALA A 108 -18.72 -5.32 8.89
CA ALA A 108 -18.99 -5.80 10.24
C ALA A 108 -18.36 -4.88 11.32
N GLN A 109 -17.12 -4.43 11.12
CA GLN A 109 -16.46 -3.44 11.97
C GLN A 109 -17.27 -2.14 12.03
N TYR A 110 -17.75 -1.67 10.88
CA TYR A 110 -18.55 -0.44 10.80
C TYR A 110 -19.86 -0.55 11.57
N PHE A 111 -20.56 -1.68 11.53
CA PHE A 111 -21.79 -1.85 12.29
C PHE A 111 -21.53 -2.02 13.78
N THR A 112 -20.57 -2.87 14.14
CA THR A 112 -20.27 -3.22 15.54
C THR A 112 -19.55 -2.11 16.31
N GLY A 113 -18.80 -1.24 15.62
CA GLY A 113 -18.00 -0.20 16.27
C GLY A 113 -16.67 -0.71 16.86
N ILE A 114 -16.32 -1.98 16.62
CA ILE A 114 -15.08 -2.61 17.11
C ILE A 114 -14.25 -3.20 15.97
N LYS A 115 -12.95 -3.44 16.20
CA LYS A 115 -12.00 -3.86 15.16
C LYS A 115 -12.19 -5.31 14.69
N LEU A 116 -12.71 -6.24 15.51
CA LEU A 116 -12.91 -7.64 15.11
C LEU A 116 -11.62 -8.31 14.54
N LEU A 117 -10.46 -7.91 15.03
CA LEU A 117 -9.16 -8.44 14.61
C LEU A 117 -8.51 -9.26 15.73
N PRO A 118 -7.79 -10.35 15.40
CA PRO A 118 -7.02 -11.10 16.39
C PRO A 118 -6.13 -10.20 17.25
N GLY A 119 -6.13 -10.41 18.56
CA GLY A 119 -5.37 -9.59 19.51
C GLY A 119 -6.01 -8.24 19.89
N VAL A 120 -6.94 -7.72 19.09
CA VAL A 120 -7.63 -6.44 19.33
C VAL A 120 -9.11 -6.51 18.98
N TRP A 121 -9.76 -7.62 19.32
CA TRP A 121 -11.13 -7.92 18.91
C TRP A 121 -12.14 -6.84 19.31
N PHE A 122 -12.01 -6.33 20.54
CA PHE A 122 -12.93 -5.37 21.15
C PHE A 122 -12.45 -3.91 21.09
N ASP A 123 -11.30 -3.66 20.47
CA ASP A 123 -10.81 -2.29 20.30
C ASP A 123 -11.79 -1.46 19.49
N SER A 124 -11.96 -0.21 19.88
CA SER A 124 -12.82 0.74 19.18
C SER A 124 -12.28 1.11 17.79
N ILE A 125 -13.21 1.33 16.83
CA ILE A 125 -12.91 1.96 15.53
C ILE A 125 -13.22 3.46 15.51
N TYR A 126 -13.42 4.05 16.68
CA TYR A 126 -13.58 5.48 16.87
C TYR A 126 -12.22 6.11 17.16
N PHE A 127 -11.74 6.94 16.24
CA PHE A 127 -10.46 7.62 16.35
C PHE A 127 -10.68 9.07 16.75
N LEU A 128 -9.88 9.55 17.71
CA LEU A 128 -9.82 10.96 18.04
C LEU A 128 -9.00 11.68 16.96
N GLU A 129 -9.65 12.50 16.15
CA GLU A 129 -8.99 13.33 15.13
C GLU A 129 -9.36 14.81 15.39
N GLY A 130 -8.36 15.62 15.71
CA GLY A 130 -8.60 16.97 16.25
C GLY A 130 -9.39 16.90 17.55
N ALA A 131 -10.56 17.54 17.59
CA ALA A 131 -11.46 17.56 18.75
C ALA A 131 -12.65 16.58 18.63
N ASN A 132 -12.72 15.77 17.55
CA ASN A 132 -13.89 14.95 17.25
C ASN A 132 -13.56 13.46 17.20
N SER A 133 -14.52 12.64 17.64
CA SER A 133 -14.48 11.19 17.47
C SER A 133 -15.03 10.82 16.10
N VAL A 134 -14.22 10.16 15.28
CA VAL A 134 -14.58 9.77 13.91
C VAL A 134 -14.53 8.25 13.78
N LYS A 135 -15.65 7.66 13.34
CA LYS A 135 -15.77 6.22 13.09
C LYS A 135 -15.09 5.86 11.76
N ARG A 136 -14.00 5.09 11.80
CA ARG A 136 -13.21 4.71 10.60
C ARG A 136 -12.85 3.24 10.66
N VAL A 137 -13.21 2.47 9.65
CA VAL A 137 -12.86 1.04 9.66
C VAL A 137 -11.37 0.82 9.39
N VAL A 138 -10.87 -0.32 9.86
CA VAL A 138 -9.45 -0.70 9.75
C VAL A 138 -9.22 -1.92 8.86
N GLY A 139 -10.29 -2.60 8.46
CA GLY A 139 -10.23 -3.84 7.68
C GLY A 139 -9.33 -4.87 8.32
N VAL A 140 -8.62 -5.67 7.52
CA VAL A 140 -7.60 -6.64 7.96
C VAL A 140 -6.29 -5.98 8.39
N VAL A 141 -6.15 -4.67 8.19
CA VAL A 141 -4.87 -3.96 8.32
C VAL A 141 -4.65 -3.40 9.73
N GLY A 142 -5.71 -3.17 10.49
CA GLY A 142 -5.62 -2.75 11.90
C GLY A 142 -5.43 -1.25 12.14
N SER A 143 -5.08 -0.48 11.11
CA SER A 143 -5.00 0.98 11.14
C SER A 143 -5.82 1.62 10.01
N ASN A 144 -6.46 2.77 10.27
CA ASN A 144 -7.44 3.39 9.39
C ASN A 144 -6.82 3.98 8.09
N ASN A 145 -5.70 4.68 8.19
CA ASN A 145 -4.97 5.23 7.04
C ASN A 145 -4.33 4.10 6.22
N ALA A 146 -3.82 3.07 6.91
CA ALA A 146 -3.28 1.89 6.27
C ALA A 146 -4.37 1.13 5.49
N ALA A 147 -5.58 0.98 6.06
CA ALA A 147 -6.74 0.38 5.42
C ALA A 147 -7.17 1.12 4.14
N GLY A 148 -7.15 2.46 4.16
CA GLY A 148 -7.43 3.25 2.95
C GLY A 148 -6.42 3.02 1.82
N ASN A 149 -5.14 2.96 2.16
CA ASN A 149 -4.07 2.63 1.21
C ASN A 149 -4.21 1.19 0.68
N PHE A 150 -4.54 0.24 1.55
CA PHE A 150 -4.83 -1.15 1.19
C PHE A 150 -6.01 -1.25 0.22
N GLY A 151 -7.08 -0.48 0.49
CA GLY A 151 -8.24 -0.35 -0.39
C GLY A 151 -7.87 0.16 -1.77
N ALA A 152 -6.98 1.15 -1.88
CA ALA A 152 -6.50 1.64 -3.16
C ALA A 152 -5.71 0.56 -3.95
N ILE A 153 -4.82 -0.19 -3.29
CA ILE A 153 -4.07 -1.28 -3.92
C ILE A 153 -5.02 -2.38 -4.42
N LEU A 154 -5.95 -2.82 -3.57
CA LEU A 154 -6.98 -3.80 -3.94
C LEU A 154 -7.81 -3.29 -5.12
N PHE A 155 -8.33 -2.07 -5.02
CA PHE A 155 -9.23 -1.50 -6.01
C PHE A 155 -8.64 -1.56 -7.43
N VAL A 156 -7.37 -1.19 -7.61
CA VAL A 156 -6.71 -1.24 -8.93
C VAL A 156 -6.71 -2.66 -9.51
N VAL A 157 -6.44 -3.66 -8.68
CA VAL A 157 -6.40 -5.07 -9.08
C VAL A 157 -7.79 -5.59 -9.42
N ILE A 158 -8.76 -5.28 -8.57
CA ILE A 158 -10.15 -5.70 -8.78
C ILE A 158 -10.75 -5.01 -10.01
N LEU A 159 -10.43 -3.73 -10.24
CA LEU A 159 -10.83 -3.00 -11.44
C LEU A 159 -10.24 -3.67 -12.70
N TYR A 160 -8.96 -4.03 -12.68
CA TYR A 160 -8.35 -4.81 -13.76
C TYR A 160 -9.08 -6.13 -14.00
N ASN A 161 -9.34 -6.90 -12.96
CA ASN A 161 -10.04 -8.17 -13.05
C ASN A 161 -11.46 -8.00 -13.62
N ALA A 162 -12.20 -7.00 -13.16
CA ALA A 162 -13.55 -6.70 -13.62
C ALA A 162 -13.56 -6.31 -15.11
N VAL A 163 -12.62 -5.48 -15.55
CA VAL A 163 -12.48 -5.07 -16.95
C VAL A 163 -12.09 -6.25 -17.84
N LYS A 164 -11.12 -7.06 -17.40
CA LYS A 164 -10.54 -8.15 -18.19
C LYS A 164 -11.40 -9.40 -18.25
N ARG A 165 -11.88 -9.88 -17.11
CA ARG A 165 -12.54 -11.20 -16.97
C ARG A 165 -14.05 -11.09 -16.93
N ARG A 166 -14.59 -9.97 -16.45
CA ARG A 166 -16.02 -9.66 -16.40
C ARG A 166 -16.87 -10.72 -15.68
N ARG A 167 -16.32 -11.42 -14.68
CA ARG A 167 -17.09 -12.41 -13.91
C ARG A 167 -17.87 -11.69 -12.82
N VAL A 168 -18.99 -12.28 -12.40
CA VAL A 168 -19.83 -11.75 -11.31
C VAL A 168 -19.02 -11.49 -10.04
N ILE A 169 -18.12 -12.41 -9.69
CA ILE A 169 -17.25 -12.26 -8.52
C ILE A 169 -16.30 -11.05 -8.61
N ASP A 170 -15.85 -10.69 -9.82
CA ASP A 170 -14.97 -9.53 -10.02
C ASP A 170 -15.75 -8.22 -9.76
N PHE A 171 -17.00 -8.13 -10.25
CA PHE A 171 -17.88 -6.98 -9.99
C PHE A 171 -18.36 -6.90 -8.54
N LEU A 172 -18.66 -8.05 -7.92
CA LEU A 172 -18.98 -8.12 -6.50
C LEU A 172 -17.82 -7.61 -5.66
N ALA A 173 -16.59 -8.09 -5.92
CA ALA A 173 -15.39 -7.60 -5.26
C ALA A 173 -15.20 -6.09 -5.48
N LEU A 174 -15.49 -5.58 -6.68
CA LEU A 174 -15.33 -4.15 -7.00
C LEU A 174 -16.29 -3.28 -6.18
N GLY A 175 -17.57 -3.67 -6.12
CA GLY A 175 -18.59 -2.96 -5.33
C GLY A 175 -18.25 -2.98 -3.84
N LEU A 176 -17.91 -4.16 -3.31
CA LEU A 176 -17.54 -4.32 -1.91
C LEU A 176 -16.26 -3.52 -1.54
N THR A 177 -15.22 -3.56 -2.40
CA THR A 177 -13.99 -2.80 -2.19
C THR A 177 -14.22 -1.28 -2.24
N SER A 178 -15.15 -0.83 -3.08
CA SER A 178 -15.55 0.58 -3.14
C SER A 178 -16.22 1.02 -1.85
N ILE A 179 -17.16 0.21 -1.33
CA ILE A 179 -17.82 0.46 -0.04
C ILE A 179 -16.76 0.50 1.06
N PHE A 180 -15.92 -0.53 1.16
CA PHE A 180 -14.80 -0.59 2.10
C PHE A 180 -13.96 0.68 2.07
N SER A 181 -13.50 1.09 0.88
CA SER A 181 -12.66 2.27 0.73
C SER A 181 -13.36 3.51 1.29
N ILE A 182 -14.64 3.73 0.98
CA ILE A 182 -15.44 4.87 1.46
C ILE A 182 -15.56 4.89 2.99
N ILE A 183 -15.75 3.75 3.64
CA ILE A 183 -15.92 3.71 5.11
C ILE A 183 -14.59 3.81 5.87
N THR A 184 -13.42 3.77 5.18
CA THR A 184 -12.12 4.08 5.82
C THR A 184 -11.92 5.59 6.05
N LEU A 185 -12.66 6.45 5.34
CA LEU A 185 -12.52 7.90 5.38
C LEU A 185 -11.12 8.41 5.01
N THR A 186 -10.34 7.64 4.24
CA THR A 186 -8.94 7.96 3.90
C THR A 186 -8.83 8.77 2.61
N ARG A 187 -8.74 10.10 2.75
CA ARG A 187 -8.65 11.09 1.64
C ARG A 187 -7.66 10.69 0.53
N ILE A 188 -6.45 10.26 0.89
CA ILE A 188 -5.46 9.89 -0.12
C ILE A 188 -5.80 8.59 -0.88
N GLY A 189 -6.44 7.63 -0.20
CA GLY A 189 -6.94 6.42 -0.85
C GLY A 189 -7.98 6.76 -1.92
N TYR A 190 -8.84 7.75 -1.68
CA TYR A 190 -9.80 8.23 -2.67
C TYR A 190 -9.12 8.86 -3.88
N LEU A 191 -8.08 9.67 -3.64
CA LEU A 191 -7.31 10.27 -4.73
C LEU A 191 -6.65 9.19 -5.59
N ALA A 192 -5.99 8.21 -4.97
CA ALA A 192 -5.38 7.09 -5.68
C ALA A 192 -6.41 6.27 -6.50
N ILE A 193 -7.57 5.95 -5.90
CA ILE A 193 -8.68 5.28 -6.60
C ILE A 193 -9.18 6.13 -7.78
N GLY A 194 -9.42 7.43 -7.57
CA GLY A 194 -9.87 8.34 -8.64
C GLY A 194 -8.89 8.39 -9.80
N VAL A 195 -7.59 8.54 -9.51
CA VAL A 195 -6.52 8.52 -10.52
C VAL A 195 -6.49 7.17 -11.25
N SER A 196 -6.65 6.05 -10.54
CA SER A 196 -6.70 4.72 -11.17
C SER A 196 -7.85 4.58 -12.16
N ILE A 197 -9.05 5.10 -11.83
CA ILE A 197 -10.22 5.10 -12.70
C ILE A 197 -9.96 5.93 -13.96
N ILE A 198 -9.36 7.13 -13.80
CA ILE A 198 -8.97 8.01 -14.91
C ILE A 198 -8.01 7.29 -15.85
N ILE A 199 -6.98 6.63 -15.31
CA ILE A 199 -6.00 5.87 -16.11
C ILE A 199 -6.71 4.76 -16.92
N PHE A 200 -7.55 3.95 -16.27
CA PHE A 200 -8.28 2.89 -16.97
C PHE A 200 -9.25 3.43 -18.02
N TYR A 201 -9.91 4.56 -17.74
CA TYR A 201 -10.89 5.17 -18.63
C TYR A 201 -10.23 5.66 -19.93
N PHE A 202 -9.14 6.42 -19.83
CA PHE A 202 -8.48 7.06 -20.97
C PHE A 202 -7.52 6.14 -21.74
N PHE A 203 -6.77 5.27 -21.06
CA PHE A 203 -5.70 4.52 -21.72
C PHE A 203 -6.12 3.16 -22.26
N THR A 204 -7.25 2.61 -21.82
CA THR A 204 -7.71 1.34 -22.37
C THR A 204 -8.15 1.57 -23.82
N ASN A 205 -7.66 0.76 -24.77
CA ASN A 205 -7.99 0.91 -26.19
C ASN A 205 -9.41 0.39 -26.45
N TRP A 206 -10.28 1.24 -26.99
CA TRP A 206 -11.65 0.86 -27.38
C TRP A 206 -11.86 1.31 -28.82
N SER A 207 -11.46 0.45 -29.75
CA SER A 207 -11.52 0.70 -31.19
C SER A 207 -12.95 0.86 -31.75
N ASN A 208 -13.99 0.63 -30.94
CA ASN A 208 -15.37 0.69 -31.37
C ASN A 208 -16.04 2.03 -30.98
N LYS A 209 -16.47 2.80 -31.99
CA LYS A 209 -17.17 4.08 -31.85
C LYS A 209 -18.41 4.01 -30.95
N LYS A 210 -19.17 2.90 -30.97
CA LYS A 210 -20.34 2.70 -30.08
C LYS A 210 -19.93 2.57 -28.62
N ILE A 211 -18.80 1.90 -28.36
CA ILE A 211 -18.25 1.75 -27.00
C ILE A 211 -17.73 3.09 -26.48
N PHE A 212 -17.12 3.90 -27.35
CA PHE A 212 -16.69 5.25 -27.00
C PHE A 212 -17.85 6.16 -26.58
N ILE A 213 -18.94 6.17 -27.36
CA ILE A 213 -20.13 6.98 -27.04
C ILE A 213 -20.74 6.52 -25.70
N PHE A 214 -20.89 5.20 -25.50
CA PHE A 214 -21.42 4.64 -24.26
C PHE A 214 -20.59 5.05 -23.02
N LYS A 215 -19.26 5.05 -23.14
CA LYS A 215 -18.35 5.54 -22.09
C LYS A 215 -18.55 7.00 -21.75
N TYR A 216 -18.67 7.84 -22.77
CA TYR A 216 -18.89 9.26 -22.57
C TYR A 216 -20.20 9.52 -21.83
N ILE A 217 -21.26 8.79 -22.19
CA ILE A 217 -22.55 8.82 -21.48
C ILE A 217 -22.38 8.36 -20.03
N LEU A 218 -21.67 7.24 -19.78
CA LEU A 218 -21.41 6.76 -18.42
C LEU A 218 -20.60 7.77 -17.59
N LEU A 219 -19.62 8.45 -18.20
CA LEU A 219 -18.84 9.49 -17.54
C LEU A 219 -19.72 10.69 -17.16
N LEU A 220 -20.52 11.19 -18.12
CA LEU A 220 -21.46 12.28 -17.86
C LEU A 220 -22.47 11.90 -16.78
N PHE A 221 -22.99 10.67 -16.82
CA PHE A 221 -23.90 10.15 -15.80
C PHE A 221 -23.21 10.06 -14.43
N GLY A 222 -21.96 9.60 -14.37
CA GLY A 222 -21.15 9.56 -13.16
C GLY A 222 -20.86 10.95 -12.58
N ILE A 223 -20.54 11.92 -13.43
CA ILE A 223 -20.36 13.34 -13.03
C ILE A 223 -21.68 13.91 -12.52
N MET A 224 -22.79 13.64 -13.20
CA MET A 224 -24.11 14.11 -12.79
C MET A 224 -24.51 13.50 -11.44
N LEU A 225 -24.38 12.18 -11.25
CA LEU A 225 -24.63 11.51 -9.98
C LEU A 225 -23.71 12.03 -8.87
N GLY A 226 -22.41 12.18 -9.15
CA GLY A 226 -21.45 12.77 -8.23
C GLY A 226 -21.85 14.19 -7.84
N GLY A 227 -22.29 14.99 -8.81
CA GLY A 227 -22.84 16.33 -8.59
C GLY A 227 -24.08 16.33 -7.72
N ILE A 228 -25.02 15.41 -7.92
CA ILE A 228 -26.23 15.25 -7.07
C ILE A 228 -25.84 14.86 -5.64
N ILE A 229 -24.89 13.92 -5.48
CA ILE A 229 -24.39 13.51 -4.16
C ILE A 229 -23.71 14.69 -3.46
N LEU A 230 -22.86 15.44 -4.15
CA LEU A 230 -22.21 16.62 -3.60
C LEU A 230 -23.20 17.76 -3.33
N PHE A 231 -24.24 17.92 -4.13
CA PHE A 231 -25.27 18.91 -3.88
C PHE A 231 -26.06 18.57 -2.60
N LYS A 232 -26.46 17.31 -2.43
CA LYS A 232 -27.29 16.87 -1.30
C LYS A 232 -26.49 16.65 0.00
N PHE A 233 -25.27 16.13 -0.12
CA PHE A 233 -24.45 15.70 1.00
C PHE A 233 -23.09 16.39 1.08
N GLY A 234 -22.80 17.36 0.21
CA GLY A 234 -21.48 17.99 0.11
C GLY A 234 -21.03 18.64 1.40
N TYR A 235 -21.91 19.32 2.14
CA TYR A 235 -21.58 19.85 3.45
C TYR A 235 -21.17 18.74 4.43
N LEU A 236 -21.96 17.66 4.51
CA LEU A 236 -21.67 16.54 5.41
C LEU A 236 -20.39 15.79 5.03
N ILE A 237 -20.13 15.62 3.72
CA ILE A 237 -18.89 15.06 3.18
C ILE A 237 -17.71 15.97 3.53
N TYR A 238 -17.85 17.28 3.31
CA TYR A 238 -16.81 18.26 3.60
C TYR A 238 -16.51 18.33 5.11
N GLU A 239 -17.54 18.39 5.94
CA GLU A 239 -17.44 18.37 7.38
C GLU A 239 -16.76 17.09 7.88
N THR A 240 -17.15 15.92 7.36
CA THR A 240 -16.60 14.63 7.78
C THR A 240 -15.17 14.41 7.30
N LEU A 241 -14.82 14.84 6.08
CA LEU A 241 -13.49 14.58 5.49
C LEU A 241 -12.46 15.67 5.78
N PHE A 242 -12.88 16.93 5.95
CA PHE A 242 -11.98 18.08 6.06
C PHE A 242 -12.08 18.79 7.41
N ILE A 243 -13.27 19.06 7.94
CA ILE A 243 -13.43 19.79 9.21
C ILE A 243 -13.11 18.87 10.41
N LYS A 244 -13.84 17.77 10.56
CA LYS A 244 -13.70 16.83 11.69
C LYS A 244 -12.33 16.13 11.73
N ARG A 245 -11.66 16.01 10.58
CA ARG A 245 -10.31 15.41 10.48
C ARG A 245 -9.17 16.43 10.64
N GLY A 246 -9.48 17.72 10.70
CA GLY A 246 -8.49 18.80 10.78
C GLY A 246 -7.72 19.10 9.49
N HIS A 247 -7.12 20.30 9.47
CA HIS A 247 -6.28 20.81 8.38
C HIS A 247 -4.91 20.11 8.36
N THR A 248 -4.84 18.94 7.74
CA THR A 248 -3.58 18.18 7.63
C THR A 248 -2.68 18.64 6.48
N SER A 249 -3.15 19.47 5.54
CA SER A 249 -2.37 19.89 4.36
C SER A 249 -1.25 20.86 4.73
N ASP A 250 -1.57 21.88 5.52
CA ASP A 250 -0.65 22.99 5.79
C ASP A 250 0.46 22.53 6.72
N TYR A 251 0.10 21.66 7.68
CA TYR A 251 1.06 21.02 8.57
C TYR A 251 2.06 20.14 7.81
N ARG A 252 1.66 19.45 6.71
CA ARG A 252 2.58 18.61 5.92
C ARG A 252 3.69 19.41 5.23
N PHE A 253 3.38 20.59 4.72
CA PHE A 253 4.42 21.44 4.13
C PHE A 253 5.40 21.92 5.20
N THR A 254 4.92 22.29 6.39
CA THR A 254 5.77 22.59 7.54
C THR A 254 6.66 21.41 7.92
N GLN A 255 6.12 20.19 7.92
CA GLN A 255 6.90 18.96 8.16
C GLN A 255 8.03 18.80 7.15
N PHE A 256 7.73 18.96 5.85
CA PHE A 256 8.74 18.84 4.80
C PHE A 256 9.81 19.93 4.89
N THR A 257 9.42 21.18 5.18
CA THR A 257 10.37 22.27 5.39
C THR A 257 11.27 22.00 6.59
N PHE A 258 10.72 21.51 7.70
CA PHE A 258 11.50 21.15 8.87
C PHE A 258 12.55 20.08 8.54
N VAL A 259 12.14 19.02 7.84
CA VAL A 259 13.04 17.97 7.39
C VAL A 259 14.17 18.50 6.53
N LEU A 260 13.85 19.30 5.51
CA LEU A 260 14.83 19.78 4.55
C LEU A 260 15.84 20.74 5.18
N ASN A 261 15.40 21.54 6.16
CA ASN A 261 16.25 22.55 6.77
C ASN A 261 17.05 22.04 7.98
N TYR A 262 16.53 21.05 8.72
CA TYR A 262 17.12 20.64 9.99
C TYR A 262 17.62 19.19 10.01
N LEU A 263 16.90 18.24 9.39
CA LEU A 263 17.24 16.82 9.46
C LEU A 263 18.18 16.38 8.36
N LEU A 264 17.84 16.75 7.12
CA LEU A 264 18.59 16.33 5.94
C LEU A 264 20.06 16.81 5.98
N PRO A 265 20.37 18.09 6.29
CA PRO A 265 21.75 18.58 6.21
C PRO A 265 22.72 17.83 7.13
N ASN A 266 22.22 17.37 8.28
CA ASN A 266 23.05 16.72 9.31
C ASN A 266 23.11 15.19 9.16
N ASN A 267 22.17 14.59 8.42
CA ASN A 267 22.02 13.12 8.37
C ASN A 267 21.88 12.57 6.94
N TYR A 268 22.20 13.34 5.90
CA TYR A 268 21.92 12.94 4.52
C TYR A 268 22.59 11.63 4.07
N LEU A 269 23.76 11.29 4.61
CA LEU A 269 24.52 10.10 4.18
C LEU A 269 23.96 8.81 4.78
N LEU A 270 23.88 8.75 6.10
CA LEU A 270 23.55 7.53 6.84
C LEU A 270 22.12 7.49 7.37
N GLY A 271 21.43 8.62 7.30
CA GLY A 271 20.15 8.81 7.96
C GLY A 271 20.25 8.78 9.48
N VAL A 272 19.11 8.99 10.12
CA VAL A 272 18.96 8.98 11.59
C VAL A 272 18.72 7.59 12.18
N GLY A 273 18.58 6.56 11.34
CA GLY A 273 18.24 5.18 11.72
C GLY A 273 16.79 4.80 11.35
N ALA A 274 16.59 3.59 10.83
CA ALA A 274 15.27 3.05 10.48
C ALA A 274 14.31 3.05 11.68
N GLY A 275 13.20 3.77 11.55
CA GLY A 275 12.21 3.93 12.62
C GLY A 275 12.57 4.91 13.72
N GLN A 276 13.69 5.63 13.61
CA GLN A 276 14.25 6.45 14.70
C GLN A 276 13.92 7.95 14.58
N MET A 277 13.28 8.39 13.49
CA MET A 277 13.09 9.81 13.22
C MET A 277 12.42 10.58 14.36
N ASN A 278 11.31 10.06 14.91
CA ASN A 278 10.59 10.76 15.99
C ASN A 278 11.44 10.89 17.27
N ASN A 279 12.21 9.84 17.62
CA ASN A 279 13.10 9.87 18.77
C ASN A 279 14.27 10.83 18.54
N TYR A 280 14.86 10.79 17.36
CA TYR A 280 15.94 11.70 16.99
C TYR A 280 15.49 13.16 17.04
N ILE A 281 14.31 13.48 16.50
CA ILE A 281 13.75 14.84 16.53
C ILE A 281 13.52 15.30 17.96
N TYR A 282 12.94 14.42 18.79
CA TYR A 282 12.68 14.73 20.19
C TYR A 282 13.96 15.01 20.97
N ASN A 283 14.96 14.14 20.84
CA ASN A 283 16.21 14.22 21.58
C ASN A 283 17.08 15.43 21.18
N ASN A 284 17.01 15.87 19.91
CA ASN A 284 17.86 16.95 19.40
C ASN A 284 17.18 18.31 19.30
N TYR A 285 15.85 18.34 19.10
CA TYR A 285 15.10 19.57 18.83
C TYR A 285 13.94 19.79 19.81
N TYR A 286 13.71 18.89 20.77
CA TYR A 286 12.62 18.95 21.74
C TYR A 286 11.23 19.15 21.12
N TYR A 287 11.08 18.71 19.86
CA TYR A 287 9.82 18.76 19.13
C TYR A 287 9.11 17.42 19.27
N TYR A 288 7.88 17.44 19.79
CA TYR A 288 7.06 16.24 19.93
C TYR A 288 6.37 15.90 18.61
N GLU A 289 6.52 14.64 18.19
CA GLU A 289 5.73 13.96 17.13
C GLU A 289 5.62 14.72 15.80
N LEU A 290 6.65 14.59 14.96
CA LEU A 290 6.57 15.00 13.55
C LEU A 290 6.33 13.80 12.65
N ASP A 291 5.09 13.30 12.60
CA ASP A 291 4.76 12.17 11.71
C ASP A 291 4.85 12.60 10.24
N LEU A 292 5.97 12.25 9.61
CA LEU A 292 6.22 12.57 8.22
C LEU A 292 5.36 11.68 7.31
N HIS A 293 4.38 12.28 6.64
CA HIS A 293 3.45 11.56 5.78
C HIS A 293 4.01 11.27 4.38
N SER A 294 5.24 10.75 4.29
CA SER A 294 5.86 10.36 3.01
C SER A 294 6.87 9.23 3.17
N GLN A 295 6.59 8.06 2.59
CA GLN A 295 7.50 6.90 2.62
C GLN A 295 8.86 7.20 1.99
N TYR A 296 8.90 7.90 0.87
CA TYR A 296 10.15 8.16 0.18
C TYR A 296 11.03 9.12 0.97
N LEU A 297 10.43 10.18 1.52
CA LEU A 297 11.17 11.12 2.34
C LEU A 297 11.60 10.48 3.68
N ASN A 298 10.77 9.60 4.27
CA ASN A 298 11.18 8.82 5.44
C ASN A 298 12.36 7.90 5.14
N VAL A 299 12.37 7.17 4.01
CA VAL A 299 13.52 6.34 3.63
C VAL A 299 14.78 7.20 3.49
N LEU A 300 14.68 8.40 2.90
CA LEU A 300 15.82 9.31 2.78
C LEU A 300 16.34 9.80 4.13
N ILE A 301 15.47 10.20 5.06
CA ILE A 301 15.88 10.71 6.37
C ILE A 301 16.37 9.60 7.28
N GLU A 302 15.66 8.47 7.32
CA GLU A 302 15.93 7.39 8.27
C GLU A 302 17.08 6.48 7.79
N GLN A 303 17.27 6.33 6.48
CA GLN A 303 18.26 5.41 5.90
C GLN A 303 19.32 6.08 5.03
N GLY A 304 19.23 7.39 4.81
CA GLY A 304 20.21 8.14 4.04
C GLY A 304 20.10 7.97 2.53
N ILE A 305 20.93 8.74 1.82
CA ILE A 305 20.85 8.91 0.36
C ILE A 305 21.14 7.62 -0.41
N PHE A 306 22.10 6.80 0.06
CA PHE A 306 22.46 5.56 -0.64
C PHE A 306 21.31 4.56 -0.61
N MET A 307 20.61 4.46 0.52
CA MET A 307 19.45 3.57 0.64
C MET A 307 18.23 4.10 -0.06
N PHE A 308 18.04 5.42 -0.04
CA PHE A 308 17.02 6.05 -0.86
C PHE A 308 17.20 5.76 -2.35
N ILE A 309 18.42 5.90 -2.87
CA ILE A 309 18.74 5.55 -4.27
C ILE A 309 18.49 4.06 -4.51
N ASN A 310 18.96 3.19 -3.62
CA ASN A 310 18.74 1.75 -3.74
C ASN A 310 17.23 1.41 -3.79
N PHE A 311 16.43 2.01 -2.90
CA PHE A 311 14.98 1.82 -2.82
C PHE A 311 14.26 2.31 -4.07
N ILE A 312 14.65 3.47 -4.63
CA ILE A 312 14.13 3.96 -5.91
C ILE A 312 14.48 2.99 -7.03
N VAL A 313 15.75 2.61 -7.14
CA VAL A 313 16.25 1.71 -8.19
C VAL A 313 15.53 0.36 -8.12
N LEU A 314 15.28 -0.17 -6.93
CA LEU A 314 14.50 -1.41 -6.74
C LEU A 314 13.09 -1.27 -7.34
N ASN A 315 12.34 -0.27 -6.93
CA ASN A 315 10.95 -0.08 -7.39
C ASN A 315 10.87 0.21 -8.89
N VAL A 316 11.77 1.06 -9.42
CA VAL A 316 11.85 1.37 -10.85
C VAL A 316 12.26 0.14 -11.66
N SER A 317 13.18 -0.69 -11.16
CA SER A 317 13.63 -1.90 -11.86
C SER A 317 12.52 -2.93 -11.98
N ILE A 318 11.72 -3.12 -10.92
CA ILE A 318 10.54 -3.99 -10.94
C ILE A 318 9.52 -3.43 -11.94
N PHE A 319 9.23 -2.13 -11.90
CA PHE A 319 8.30 -1.48 -12.84
C PHE A 319 8.72 -1.67 -14.31
N ILE A 320 9.98 -1.35 -14.63
CA ILE A 320 10.52 -1.53 -15.99
C ILE A 320 10.42 -2.98 -16.43
N LYS A 321 10.72 -3.94 -15.54
CA LYS A 321 10.61 -5.37 -15.84
C LYS A 321 9.17 -5.78 -16.16
N MET A 322 8.19 -5.34 -15.38
CA MET A 322 6.77 -5.60 -15.65
C MET A 322 6.32 -5.01 -16.99
N ILE A 323 6.67 -3.76 -17.29
CA ILE A 323 6.33 -3.10 -18.55
C ILE A 323 6.95 -3.81 -19.75
N LYS A 324 8.23 -4.20 -19.67
CA LYS A 324 8.90 -4.97 -20.72
C LYS A 324 8.26 -6.33 -20.93
N ARG A 325 7.86 -7.01 -19.86
CA ARG A 325 7.21 -8.33 -19.92
C ARG A 325 5.89 -8.30 -20.67
N PHE A 326 5.12 -7.22 -20.51
CA PHE A 326 3.80 -7.03 -21.13
C PHE A 326 3.81 -6.00 -22.27
N LYS A 327 4.94 -5.84 -22.98
CA LYS A 327 5.11 -4.83 -24.04
C LYS A 327 3.96 -4.80 -25.06
N ASN A 328 3.48 -5.98 -25.45
CA ASN A 328 2.43 -6.15 -26.48
C ASN A 328 1.00 -6.20 -25.91
N TYR A 329 0.84 -6.13 -24.57
CA TYR A 329 -0.43 -6.33 -23.88
C TYR A 329 -0.87 -5.02 -23.22
N ASN A 330 -1.70 -4.23 -23.92
CA ASN A 330 -2.04 -2.86 -23.51
C ASN A 330 -2.77 -2.81 -22.16
N LEU A 331 -3.74 -3.69 -21.93
CA LEU A 331 -4.54 -3.69 -20.69
C LEU A 331 -3.68 -3.99 -19.45
N GLU A 332 -2.74 -4.93 -19.58
CA GLU A 332 -1.75 -5.29 -18.57
C GLU A 332 -0.82 -4.12 -18.26
N ARG A 333 -0.36 -3.40 -19.29
CA ARG A 333 0.47 -2.19 -19.10
C ARG A 333 -0.28 -1.09 -18.36
N ILE A 334 -1.55 -0.87 -18.69
CA ILE A 334 -2.41 0.10 -17.99
C ILE A 334 -2.59 -0.28 -16.53
N PHE A 335 -2.82 -1.57 -16.25
CA PHE A 335 -2.89 -2.08 -14.90
C PHE A 335 -1.58 -1.85 -14.13
N ILE A 336 -0.43 -2.16 -14.73
CA ILE A 336 0.89 -1.94 -14.12
C ILE A 336 1.12 -0.45 -13.81
N ILE A 337 0.83 0.44 -14.76
CA ILE A 337 0.95 1.90 -14.59
C ILE A 337 0.03 2.38 -13.47
N SER A 338 -1.23 1.96 -13.50
CA SER A 338 -2.25 2.33 -12.52
C SER A 338 -1.87 1.86 -11.11
N LEU A 339 -1.36 0.63 -10.98
CA LEU A 339 -0.91 0.07 -9.70
C LEU A 339 0.28 0.84 -9.14
N PHE A 340 1.26 1.16 -10.00
CA PHE A 340 2.45 1.90 -9.60
C PHE A 340 2.12 3.33 -9.18
N ILE A 341 1.30 4.05 -9.96
CA ILE A 341 0.88 5.43 -9.65
C ILE A 341 0.02 5.46 -8.38
N SER A 342 -0.92 4.53 -8.22
CA SER A 342 -1.78 4.48 -7.03
C SER A 342 -0.96 4.23 -5.77
N ASN A 343 0.00 3.30 -5.83
CA ASN A 343 0.92 3.06 -4.72
C ASN A 343 1.81 4.29 -4.44
N LEU A 344 2.34 4.95 -5.48
CA LEU A 344 3.16 6.15 -5.30
C LEU A 344 2.40 7.28 -4.59
N ILE A 345 1.14 7.50 -4.94
CA ILE A 345 0.24 8.47 -4.29
C ILE A 345 0.03 8.08 -2.82
N CYS A 346 -0.39 6.83 -2.57
CA CYS A 346 -0.64 6.33 -1.21
C CYS A 346 0.61 6.33 -0.33
N SER A 347 1.78 6.03 -0.88
CA SER A 347 3.06 5.98 -0.19
C SER A 347 3.62 7.36 0.14
N ASN A 348 3.29 8.42 -0.59
CA ASN A 348 3.88 9.76 -0.38
C ASN A 348 3.00 10.76 0.37
N TYR A 349 1.83 10.30 0.83
CA TYR A 349 0.88 11.11 1.60
C TYR A 349 0.42 10.42 2.89
N ASN A 350 1.06 9.29 3.23
CA ASN A 350 0.97 8.53 4.46
C ASN A 350 2.36 7.95 4.78
N PRO A 351 2.67 7.63 6.06
CA PRO A 351 3.94 7.00 6.44
C PRO A 351 3.92 5.49 6.13
N ASN A 352 3.77 5.16 4.85
CA ASN A 352 3.46 3.82 4.36
C ASN A 352 4.59 2.80 4.60
N GLN A 353 5.81 3.24 4.94
CA GLN A 353 6.88 2.32 5.37
C GLN A 353 6.50 1.49 6.61
N TYR A 354 5.61 1.99 7.46
CA TYR A 354 5.15 1.29 8.66
C TYR A 354 3.98 0.33 8.40
N TYR A 355 3.37 0.37 7.21
CA TYR A 355 2.18 -0.43 6.90
C TYR A 355 2.56 -1.78 6.30
N LEU A 356 2.83 -2.76 7.15
CA LEU A 356 3.29 -4.10 6.75
C LEU A 356 2.38 -4.74 5.70
N SER A 357 1.07 -4.82 5.96
CA SER A 357 0.09 -5.46 5.06
C SER A 357 0.04 -4.80 3.68
N ASN A 358 0.22 -3.47 3.62
CA ASN A 358 0.20 -2.72 2.36
C ASN A 358 1.43 -3.06 1.51
N ASN A 359 2.62 -3.00 2.12
CA ASN A 359 3.86 -3.32 1.43
C ASN A 359 3.89 -4.79 1.00
N VAL A 360 3.48 -5.72 1.88
CA VAL A 360 3.41 -7.16 1.57
C VAL A 360 2.47 -7.42 0.39
N LEU A 361 1.26 -6.88 0.39
CA LEU A 361 0.32 -7.06 -0.71
C LEU A 361 0.86 -6.44 -2.01
N TYR A 362 1.39 -5.22 -1.94
CA TYR A 362 1.98 -4.54 -3.09
C TYR A 362 3.13 -5.36 -3.70
N TYR A 363 4.10 -5.76 -2.88
CA TYR A 363 5.26 -6.53 -3.33
C TYR A 363 4.88 -7.93 -3.84
N LEU A 364 3.91 -8.61 -3.21
CA LEU A 364 3.34 -9.86 -3.71
C LEU A 364 2.84 -9.69 -5.16
N ILE A 365 2.04 -8.66 -5.42
CA ILE A 365 1.44 -8.43 -6.73
C ILE A 365 2.51 -8.08 -7.77
N VAL A 366 3.38 -7.11 -7.49
CA VAL A 366 4.40 -6.68 -8.47
C VAL A 366 5.44 -7.77 -8.74
N PHE A 367 5.82 -8.57 -7.74
CA PHE A 367 6.72 -9.70 -7.96
C PHE A 367 6.06 -10.81 -8.77
N VAL A 368 4.80 -11.14 -8.52
CA VAL A 368 4.08 -12.14 -9.33
C VAL A 368 3.98 -11.67 -10.79
N ILE A 369 3.66 -10.40 -11.03
CA ILE A 369 3.63 -9.84 -12.39
C ILE A 369 5.04 -9.86 -13.03
N ALA A 370 6.09 -9.50 -12.29
CA ALA A 370 7.45 -9.41 -12.82
C ALA A 370 8.15 -10.77 -13.02
N PHE A 371 7.85 -11.78 -12.19
CA PHE A 371 8.61 -13.03 -12.10
C PHE A 371 7.76 -14.31 -12.10
N GLY A 372 6.45 -14.23 -11.86
CA GLY A 372 5.55 -15.39 -11.82
C GLY A 372 5.39 -16.07 -13.18
N GLY A 373 4.65 -17.18 -13.24
CA GLY A 373 4.31 -17.87 -14.48
C GLY A 373 3.54 -16.97 -15.45
N TYR A 374 3.66 -17.22 -16.76
CA TYR A 374 2.74 -16.56 -17.70
C TYR A 374 1.31 -17.03 -17.42
N PRO A 375 0.31 -16.14 -17.56
CA PRO A 375 -1.07 -16.54 -17.40
C PRO A 375 -1.42 -17.68 -18.36
N LYS A 376 -2.16 -18.69 -17.90
CA LYS A 376 -2.57 -19.86 -18.70
C LYS A 376 -3.24 -19.51 -20.04
N PHE A 377 -3.85 -18.34 -20.19
CA PHE A 377 -4.46 -17.92 -21.46
C PHE A 377 -3.44 -17.40 -22.49
N ILE A 378 -2.27 -16.89 -22.10
CA ILE A 378 -1.21 -16.48 -23.04
C ILE A 378 -0.52 -17.72 -23.62
N ASN A 379 -0.41 -18.80 -22.85
CA ASN A 379 0.17 -20.06 -23.29
C ASN A 379 -0.74 -20.88 -24.23
N ARG A 380 -1.95 -20.42 -24.54
CA ARG A 380 -2.83 -21.08 -25.53
C ARG A 380 -2.67 -20.54 -26.95
N GLU A 381 -1.97 -19.41 -27.12
CA GLU A 381 -1.69 -18.77 -28.41
C GLU A 381 -0.23 -18.97 -28.88
N ARG A 382 0.54 -19.80 -28.17
CA ARG A 382 1.83 -20.35 -28.59
C ARG A 382 1.70 -21.86 -28.66
#